data_AF-A0A645EQU1-F1
#
_entry.id   AF-A0A645EQU1-F1
#
_cell.length_a   1.000
_cell.length_b   1.000
_cell.length_c   1.000
_cell.angle_alpha   90.00
_cell.angle_beta   90.00
_cell.angle_gamma   90.00
#
_symmetry.space_group_name_H-M   'P 1'
#
loop_
_entity.id
_entity.type
_entity.pdbx_description
1 polymer ?
#
loop_
_entity_poly.entity_id
_entity_poly.type
_entity_poly.pdbx_seq_one_letter_code
_entity_poly.pdbx_strand_id
1 'polypeptide(L)'
;MMRRYAMFMIRRTGQKDRKLALSNPYNKYTYEKGFHLGDWLEPIEFQDEIKSGKLPLQTEVCTAYLHNTMTCMHEVAGALGKNEDANLFCEYAEGSKKAYQWLFLRSGVVDTDRQAKLVRPLAFGIADQEQKTALETRLVQAVVNRDFCIGTGFLSTPLILPALTEAGRTDLAYAMLENKRSPGWLAEVLSGATTMWEDWEGSEYASRNHYAQGAVCEWLFSTAAGIRVDGENHFNISPIPGGSFTFAEAKYRSIYGEVSSRWEKTSDGVSYTVIVPSNTTADVRFPDNTLQAVKAGTYHWMK
;
A
#
# COMPACT_ATOMS: atom_id res chain seq x y z
N MET A 1 7.35 -22.61 -8.76
CA MET A 1 6.08 -22.52 -8.01
C MET A 1 5.24 -21.32 -8.44
N MET A 2 5.80 -20.09 -8.42
CA MET A 2 5.08 -18.85 -8.76
C MET A 2 4.39 -18.85 -10.13
N ARG A 3 5.07 -19.28 -11.20
CA ARG A 3 4.46 -19.43 -12.54
C ARG A 3 3.19 -20.28 -12.54
N ARG A 4 3.17 -21.40 -11.79
CA ARG A 4 1.97 -22.28 -11.73
C ARG A 4 0.79 -21.56 -11.07
N TYR A 5 1.05 -20.70 -10.08
CA TYR A 5 0.03 -19.90 -9.43
C TYR A 5 -0.52 -18.81 -10.38
N ALA A 6 0.35 -18.10 -11.11
CA ALA A 6 -0.07 -17.15 -12.13
C ALA A 6 -0.97 -17.79 -13.19
N MET A 7 -0.56 -18.95 -13.72
CA MET A 7 -1.37 -19.72 -14.68
C MET A 7 -2.68 -20.23 -14.07
N PHE A 8 -2.70 -20.54 -12.77
CA PHE A 8 -3.91 -20.93 -12.05
C PHE A 8 -4.93 -19.78 -12.00
N MET A 9 -4.47 -18.54 -11.74
CA MET A 9 -5.32 -17.34 -11.74
C MET A 9 -5.84 -17.05 -13.15
N ILE A 10 -4.96 -17.06 -14.16
CA ILE A 10 -5.29 -16.85 -15.57
C ILE A 10 -6.39 -17.81 -16.05
N ARG A 11 -6.30 -19.10 -15.71
CA ARG A 11 -7.32 -20.10 -16.10
C ARG A 11 -8.68 -19.88 -15.42
N ARG A 12 -8.74 -19.04 -14.39
CA ARG A 12 -9.94 -18.74 -13.60
C ARG A 12 -10.44 -17.31 -13.79
N THR A 13 -9.93 -16.56 -14.76
CA THR A 13 -10.52 -15.29 -15.12
C THR A 13 -11.90 -15.47 -15.78
N GLY A 14 -12.64 -14.37 -15.91
CA GLY A 14 -14.03 -14.34 -16.34
C GLY A 14 -15.01 -14.31 -15.18
N GLN A 15 -16.13 -13.66 -15.42
CA GLN A 15 -17.26 -13.57 -14.50
C GLN A 15 -18.07 -14.87 -14.48
N LYS A 16 -18.69 -15.16 -13.33
CA LYS A 16 -19.59 -16.31 -13.12
C LYS A 16 -20.95 -16.03 -13.78
N ASP A 17 -21.43 -14.80 -13.70
CA ASP A 17 -22.68 -14.39 -14.34
C ASP A 17 -22.49 -14.27 -15.86
N ARG A 18 -23.29 -15.02 -16.63
CA ARG A 18 -23.16 -15.07 -18.09
C ARG A 18 -23.55 -13.76 -18.78
N LYS A 19 -24.52 -13.01 -18.23
CA LYS A 19 -24.96 -11.74 -18.83
C LYS A 19 -23.89 -10.67 -18.62
N LEU A 20 -23.35 -10.57 -17.40
CA LEU A 20 -22.23 -9.67 -17.10
C LEU A 20 -21.02 -10.02 -17.97
N ALA A 21 -20.68 -11.30 -18.06
CA ALA A 21 -19.57 -11.79 -18.90
C ALA A 21 -19.72 -11.41 -20.38
N LEU A 22 -20.94 -11.46 -20.94
CA LEU A 22 -21.21 -11.07 -22.33
C LEU A 22 -21.14 -9.55 -22.54
N SER A 23 -21.54 -8.77 -21.54
CA SER A 23 -21.57 -7.30 -21.62
C SER A 23 -20.23 -6.62 -21.33
N ASN A 24 -19.28 -7.34 -20.72
CA ASN A 24 -17.98 -6.82 -20.32
C ASN A 24 -16.91 -7.16 -21.37
N PRO A 25 -16.42 -6.18 -22.15
CA PRO A 25 -15.40 -6.42 -23.18
C PRO A 25 -14.06 -6.90 -22.59
N TYR A 26 -13.84 -6.70 -21.29
CA TYR A 26 -12.65 -7.14 -20.57
C TYR A 26 -12.90 -8.34 -19.66
N ASN A 27 -13.98 -9.10 -19.89
CA ASN A 27 -14.32 -10.27 -19.09
C ASN A 27 -13.16 -11.29 -19.01
N LYS A 28 -12.39 -11.48 -20.10
CA LYS A 28 -11.19 -12.34 -20.13
C LYS A 28 -10.17 -12.00 -19.02
N TYR A 29 -10.17 -10.76 -18.53
CA TYR A 29 -9.22 -10.26 -17.53
C TYR A 29 -9.87 -9.88 -16.20
N THR A 30 -11.15 -10.18 -16.02
CA THR A 30 -11.85 -9.99 -14.74
C THR A 30 -11.61 -11.21 -13.84
N TYR A 31 -11.41 -11.03 -12.53
CA TYR A 31 -11.18 -12.14 -11.60
C TYR A 31 -12.20 -12.15 -10.46
N GLU A 32 -12.99 -13.22 -10.37
CA GLU A 32 -13.98 -13.42 -9.29
C GLU A 32 -14.30 -14.91 -9.01
N LYS A 33 -13.79 -15.83 -9.84
CA LYS A 33 -14.02 -17.26 -9.66
C LYS A 33 -13.17 -17.81 -8.52
N GLY A 34 -13.74 -18.76 -7.77
CA GLY A 34 -13.11 -19.31 -6.57
C GLY A 34 -13.74 -18.76 -5.28
N PHE A 35 -13.04 -19.04 -4.18
CA PHE A 35 -13.32 -18.54 -2.84
C PHE A 35 -12.30 -17.43 -2.54
N HIS A 36 -12.80 -16.29 -2.06
CA HIS A 36 -12.00 -15.09 -1.80
C HIS A 36 -12.48 -14.47 -0.50
N LEU A 37 -11.53 -14.15 0.39
CA LEU A 37 -11.83 -13.49 1.67
C LEU A 37 -12.15 -12.00 1.50
N GLY A 38 -11.73 -11.40 0.39
CA GLY A 38 -11.82 -9.96 0.18
C GLY A 38 -10.77 -9.22 1.00
N ASP A 39 -11.06 -7.97 1.32
CA ASP A 39 -10.24 -7.19 2.24
C ASP A 39 -10.59 -7.56 3.69
N TRP A 40 -9.96 -8.64 4.15
CA TRP A 40 -10.31 -9.30 5.40
C TRP A 40 -10.10 -8.38 6.61
N LEU A 41 -11.05 -8.39 7.55
CA LEU A 41 -11.04 -7.61 8.79
C LEU A 41 -10.84 -6.10 8.56
N GLU A 42 -11.54 -5.56 7.58
CA GLU A 42 -11.95 -4.16 7.66
C GLU A 42 -12.70 -3.90 8.98
N PRO A 43 -12.72 -2.65 9.48
CA PRO A 43 -13.55 -2.29 10.63
C PRO A 43 -14.99 -2.76 10.46
N ILE A 44 -15.64 -3.13 11.57
CA ILE A 44 -16.94 -3.84 11.58
C ILE A 44 -17.98 -3.15 10.67
N GLU A 45 -18.00 -1.82 10.61
CA GLU A 45 -18.95 -1.07 9.77
C GLU A 45 -18.77 -1.26 8.25
N PHE A 46 -17.60 -1.75 7.82
CA PHE A 46 -17.27 -1.99 6.41
C PHE A 46 -17.17 -3.47 6.05
N GLN A 47 -17.29 -4.36 7.04
CA GLN A 47 -17.26 -5.80 6.78
C GLN A 47 -18.47 -6.22 5.94
N ASP A 48 -18.16 -7.05 4.95
CA ASP A 48 -19.16 -7.56 4.03
C ASP A 48 -20.11 -8.55 4.73
N GLU A 49 -21.42 -8.32 4.62
CA GLU A 49 -22.43 -9.20 5.20
C GLU A 49 -22.39 -10.61 4.59
N ILE A 50 -22.31 -11.64 5.45
CA ILE A 50 -22.44 -13.03 5.04
C ILE A 50 -23.92 -13.37 4.86
N LYS A 51 -24.38 -13.52 3.61
CA LYS A 51 -25.78 -13.87 3.30
C LYS A 51 -25.91 -15.35 3.02
N SER A 52 -26.72 -16.05 3.82
CA SER A 52 -26.97 -17.50 3.67
C SER A 52 -25.68 -18.35 3.64
N GLY A 53 -24.71 -18.00 4.49
CA GLY A 53 -23.41 -18.69 4.57
C GLY A 53 -22.48 -18.43 3.38
N LYS A 54 -22.77 -17.44 2.52
CA LYS A 54 -21.93 -17.09 1.37
C LYS A 54 -21.40 -15.66 1.52
N LEU A 55 -20.08 -15.53 1.39
CA LEU A 55 -19.43 -14.23 1.21
C LEU A 55 -19.86 -13.62 -0.14
N PRO A 56 -19.96 -12.28 -0.23
CA PRO A 56 -20.24 -11.63 -1.50
C PRO A 56 -19.08 -11.84 -2.50
N LEU A 57 -19.36 -11.56 -3.77
CA LEU A 57 -18.33 -11.60 -4.80
C LEU A 57 -17.34 -10.46 -4.56
N GLN A 58 -16.07 -10.84 -4.47
CA GLN A 58 -14.95 -9.92 -4.25
C GLN A 58 -14.33 -9.45 -5.56
N THR A 59 -15.14 -9.26 -6.61
CA THR A 59 -14.67 -8.99 -7.98
C THR A 59 -13.75 -7.78 -8.07
N GLU A 60 -14.02 -6.74 -7.27
CA GLU A 60 -13.20 -5.52 -7.20
C GLU A 60 -11.81 -5.83 -6.64
N VAL A 61 -11.72 -6.32 -5.40
CA VAL A 61 -10.47 -6.76 -4.75
C VAL A 61 -9.69 -7.72 -5.64
N CYS A 62 -10.34 -8.78 -6.11
CA CYS A 62 -9.71 -9.84 -6.87
C CYS A 62 -9.15 -9.37 -8.22
N THR A 63 -9.86 -8.48 -8.92
CA THR A 63 -9.38 -7.96 -10.21
C THR A 63 -8.20 -7.00 -10.00
N ALA A 64 -8.22 -6.17 -8.96
CA ALA A 64 -7.09 -5.32 -8.58
C ALA A 64 -5.84 -6.16 -8.22
N TYR A 65 -6.01 -7.23 -7.44
CA TYR A 65 -4.90 -8.12 -7.09
C TYR A 65 -4.45 -9.02 -8.23
N LEU A 66 -5.31 -9.33 -9.21
CA LEU A 66 -4.87 -9.94 -10.47
C LEU A 66 -3.91 -9.00 -11.19
N HIS A 67 -4.25 -7.71 -11.32
CA HIS A 67 -3.35 -6.72 -11.92
C HIS A 67 -2.00 -6.69 -11.20
N ASN A 68 -2.00 -6.45 -9.89
CA ASN A 68 -0.78 -6.39 -9.10
C ASN A 68 0.07 -7.67 -9.21
N THR A 69 -0.55 -8.84 -9.08
CA THR A 69 0.16 -10.12 -9.20
C THR A 69 0.77 -10.31 -10.58
N MET A 70 0.05 -9.97 -11.64
CA MET A 70 0.55 -10.13 -13.01
C MET A 70 1.67 -9.13 -13.34
N THR A 71 1.61 -7.91 -12.78
CA THR A 71 2.71 -6.94 -12.86
C THR A 71 3.98 -7.50 -12.21
N CYS A 72 3.90 -7.99 -10.97
CA CYS A 72 5.06 -8.61 -10.31
C CYS A 72 5.57 -9.84 -11.09
N MET A 73 4.67 -10.67 -11.61
CA MET A 73 5.05 -11.85 -12.39
C MET A 73 5.71 -11.49 -13.72
N HIS A 74 5.30 -10.39 -14.36
CA HIS A 74 5.94 -9.83 -15.54
C HIS A 74 7.38 -9.41 -15.23
N GLU A 75 7.59 -8.63 -14.16
CA GLU A 75 8.92 -8.20 -13.73
C GLU A 75 9.85 -9.38 -13.40
N VAL A 76 9.35 -10.34 -12.62
CA VAL A 76 10.10 -11.56 -12.28
C VAL A 76 10.46 -12.36 -13.52
N ALA A 77 9.53 -12.54 -14.46
CA ALA A 77 9.80 -13.27 -15.70
C ALA A 77 10.83 -12.53 -16.57
N GLY A 78 10.77 -11.19 -16.63
CA GLY A 78 11.74 -10.34 -17.31
C GLY A 78 13.14 -10.49 -16.73
N ALA A 79 13.27 -10.38 -15.40
CA ALA A 79 14.55 -10.56 -14.70
C ALA A 79 15.17 -11.95 -14.91
N LEU A 80 14.35 -12.98 -15.16
CA LEU A 80 14.77 -14.35 -15.43
C LEU A 80 14.95 -14.66 -16.94
N GLY A 81 14.76 -13.68 -17.82
CA GLY A 81 14.85 -13.86 -19.28
C GLY A 81 13.76 -14.77 -19.88
N LYS A 82 12.60 -14.89 -19.21
CA LYS A 82 11.46 -15.72 -19.64
C LYS A 82 10.47 -14.90 -20.45
N ASN A 83 10.88 -14.47 -21.64
CA ASN A 83 10.16 -13.49 -22.45
C ASN A 83 8.71 -13.87 -22.79
N GLU A 84 8.43 -15.14 -23.10
CA GLU A 84 7.05 -15.60 -23.38
C GLU A 84 6.13 -15.43 -22.16
N ASP A 85 6.60 -15.83 -20.98
CA ASP A 85 5.86 -15.66 -19.74
C ASP A 85 5.73 -14.16 -19.39
N ALA A 86 6.79 -13.37 -19.56
CA ALA A 86 6.77 -11.93 -19.33
C ALA A 86 5.71 -11.23 -20.18
N ASN A 87 5.62 -11.56 -21.47
CA ASN A 87 4.62 -11.01 -22.38
C ASN A 87 3.19 -11.42 -21.99
N LEU A 88 2.98 -12.69 -21.64
CA LEU A 88 1.68 -13.18 -21.19
C LEU A 88 1.22 -12.49 -19.89
N PHE A 89 2.12 -12.33 -18.92
CA PHE A 89 1.78 -11.68 -17.66
C PHE A 89 1.54 -10.18 -17.85
N CYS A 90 2.29 -9.51 -18.72
CA CYS A 90 2.00 -8.13 -19.12
C CYS A 90 0.60 -7.99 -19.76
N GLU A 91 0.23 -8.90 -20.67
CA GLU A 91 -1.12 -8.91 -21.27
C GLU A 91 -2.22 -8.97 -20.20
N TYR A 92 -2.07 -9.85 -19.20
CA TYR A 92 -3.06 -9.99 -18.14
C TYR A 92 -3.01 -8.85 -17.12
N ALA A 93 -1.85 -8.25 -16.86
CA ALA A 93 -1.73 -7.05 -16.02
C ALA A 93 -2.49 -5.89 -16.67
N GLU A 94 -2.19 -5.55 -17.91
CA GLU A 94 -2.84 -4.46 -18.64
C GLU A 94 -4.34 -4.73 -18.88
N GLY A 95 -4.69 -5.97 -19.19
CA GLY A 95 -6.07 -6.39 -19.37
C GLY A 95 -6.90 -6.26 -18.10
N SER A 96 -6.35 -6.62 -16.93
CA SER A 96 -7.07 -6.55 -15.65
C SER A 96 -7.18 -5.13 -15.13
N LYS A 97 -6.18 -4.27 -15.40
CA LYS A 97 -6.30 -2.81 -15.22
C LYS A 97 -7.50 -2.24 -15.98
N LYS A 98 -7.62 -2.55 -17.28
CA LYS A 98 -8.76 -2.13 -18.11
C LYS A 98 -10.09 -2.71 -17.62
N ALA A 99 -10.09 -3.97 -17.20
CA ALA A 99 -11.27 -4.60 -16.60
C ALA A 99 -11.72 -3.88 -15.34
N TYR A 100 -10.79 -3.53 -14.45
CA TYR A 100 -11.09 -2.79 -13.24
C TYR A 100 -11.66 -1.40 -13.55
N GLN A 101 -11.00 -0.64 -14.43
CA GLN A 101 -11.48 0.67 -14.86
C GLN A 101 -12.89 0.60 -15.44
N TRP A 102 -13.16 -0.38 -16.32
CA TRP A 102 -14.49 -0.59 -16.90
C TRP A 102 -15.56 -0.96 -15.87
N LEU A 103 -15.23 -1.80 -14.89
CA LEU A 103 -16.22 -2.27 -13.91
C LEU A 103 -16.47 -1.25 -12.80
N PHE A 104 -15.45 -0.51 -12.37
CA PHE A 104 -15.48 0.22 -11.10
C PHE A 104 -15.17 1.72 -11.21
N LEU A 105 -14.57 2.20 -12.31
CA LEU A 105 -14.16 3.62 -12.45
C LEU A 105 -14.80 4.35 -13.63
N ARG A 106 -15.41 3.64 -14.59
CA ARG A 106 -15.99 4.25 -15.80
C ARG A 106 -17.10 5.28 -15.53
N SER A 107 -17.79 5.15 -14.40
CA SER A 107 -18.89 6.02 -13.99
C SER A 107 -18.43 7.13 -13.02
N GLY A 108 -17.11 7.33 -12.90
CA GLY A 108 -16.50 8.15 -11.87
C GLY A 108 -16.15 7.35 -10.63
N VAL A 109 -15.51 8.05 -9.68
CA VAL A 109 -15.11 7.48 -8.39
C VAL A 109 -16.34 7.19 -7.54
N VAL A 110 -16.35 6.02 -6.90
CA VAL A 110 -17.41 5.65 -5.97
C VAL A 110 -17.42 6.60 -4.77
N ASP A 111 -18.60 7.13 -4.44
CA ASP A 111 -18.79 7.94 -3.25
C ASP A 111 -18.92 7.03 -2.01
N THR A 112 -17.80 6.78 -1.34
CA THR A 112 -17.75 5.89 -0.17
C THR A 112 -16.66 6.30 0.83
N ASP A 113 -16.93 6.11 2.12
CA ASP A 113 -15.91 6.28 3.18
C ASP A 113 -15.16 4.98 3.49
N ARG A 114 -15.47 3.88 2.77
CA ARG A 114 -14.73 2.62 2.83
C ARG A 114 -13.37 2.78 2.13
N GLN A 115 -12.36 3.22 2.90
CA GLN A 115 -11.03 3.62 2.42
C GLN A 115 -10.37 2.57 1.53
N ALA A 116 -10.58 1.28 1.82
CA ALA A 116 -10.10 0.15 1.03
C ALA A 116 -10.39 0.25 -0.48
N LYS A 117 -11.59 0.70 -0.85
CA LYS A 117 -12.03 0.82 -2.25
C LYS A 117 -11.37 1.98 -2.99
N LEU A 118 -10.93 3.00 -2.26
CA LEU A 118 -10.31 4.20 -2.80
C LEU A 118 -8.79 4.03 -2.93
N VAL A 119 -8.17 3.42 -1.92
CA VAL A 119 -6.71 3.27 -1.85
C VAL A 119 -6.17 2.24 -2.84
N ARG A 120 -6.89 1.13 -3.07
CA ARG A 120 -6.41 0.02 -3.89
C ARG A 120 -6.14 0.39 -5.35
N PRO A 121 -7.05 1.08 -6.08
CA PRO A 121 -6.76 1.50 -7.45
C PRO A 121 -5.67 2.57 -7.55
N LEU A 122 -5.45 3.37 -6.50
CA LEU A 122 -4.33 4.31 -6.41
C LEU A 122 -3.01 3.56 -6.27
N ALA A 123 -2.90 2.72 -5.23
CA ALA A 123 -1.67 2.02 -4.88
C ALA A 123 -1.17 1.06 -5.97
N PHE A 124 -2.07 0.48 -6.76
CA PHE A 124 -1.70 -0.42 -7.86
C PHE A 124 -1.60 0.29 -9.22
N GLY A 125 -1.66 1.63 -9.28
CA GLY A 125 -1.52 2.36 -10.55
C GLY A 125 -2.60 2.02 -11.58
N ILE A 126 -3.80 1.64 -11.12
CA ILE A 126 -4.92 1.23 -11.98
C ILE A 126 -5.64 2.46 -12.54
N ALA A 127 -5.80 3.50 -11.74
CA ALA A 127 -6.47 4.73 -12.15
C ALA A 127 -5.67 5.47 -13.25
N ASP A 128 -6.36 6.04 -14.24
CA ASP A 128 -5.76 7.05 -15.11
C ASP A 128 -5.56 8.38 -14.35
N GLN A 129 -4.98 9.39 -14.99
CA GLN A 129 -4.61 10.64 -14.30
C GLN A 129 -5.83 11.41 -13.76
N GLU A 130 -6.96 11.40 -14.46
CA GLU A 130 -8.17 12.08 -14.02
C GLU A 130 -8.82 11.31 -12.85
N GLN A 131 -8.95 9.99 -13.02
CA GLN A 131 -9.44 9.08 -11.98
C GLN A 131 -8.57 9.13 -10.73
N LYS A 132 -7.24 9.22 -10.88
CA LYS A 132 -6.28 9.32 -9.78
C LYS A 132 -6.57 10.56 -8.94
N THR A 133 -6.63 11.74 -9.55
CA THR A 133 -6.93 13.00 -8.85
C THR A 133 -8.29 12.93 -8.12
N ALA A 134 -9.30 12.36 -8.76
CA ALA A 134 -10.63 12.18 -8.15
C ALA A 134 -10.60 11.19 -6.96
N LEU A 135 -9.86 10.09 -7.08
CA LEU A 135 -9.69 9.09 -6.03
C LEU A 135 -8.93 9.67 -4.84
N GLU A 136 -7.84 10.41 -5.07
CA GLU A 136 -7.07 11.09 -4.03
C GLU A 136 -7.93 12.09 -3.27
N THR A 137 -8.70 12.90 -4.00
CA THR A 137 -9.65 13.85 -3.38
C THR A 137 -10.69 13.13 -2.54
N ARG A 138 -11.28 12.05 -3.05
CA ARG A 138 -12.29 11.29 -2.31
C ARG A 138 -11.71 10.53 -1.12
N LEU A 139 -10.47 10.05 -1.22
CA LEU A 139 -9.74 9.36 -0.15
C LEU A 139 -9.46 10.31 1.00
N VAL A 140 -8.98 11.52 0.70
CA VAL A 140 -8.79 12.59 1.68
C VAL A 140 -10.10 12.87 2.42
N GLN A 141 -11.22 13.00 1.69
CA GLN A 141 -12.52 13.22 2.32
C GLN A 141 -12.94 12.03 3.19
N ALA A 142 -12.74 10.79 2.74
CA ALA A 142 -13.06 9.59 3.51
C ALA A 142 -12.28 9.51 4.83
N VAL A 143 -10.99 9.88 4.80
CA VAL A 143 -10.14 9.92 5.99
C VAL A 143 -10.62 10.99 6.97
N VAL A 144 -10.97 12.19 6.49
CA VAL A 144 -11.48 13.27 7.33
C VAL A 144 -12.85 12.95 7.90
N ASN A 145 -13.79 12.41 7.11
CA ASN A 145 -15.13 12.02 7.55
C ASN A 145 -15.09 10.98 8.69
N ARG A 146 -14.03 10.17 8.73
CA ARG A 146 -13.82 9.15 9.75
C ARG A 146 -12.99 9.63 10.93
N ASP A 147 -12.78 10.93 11.06
CA ASP A 147 -11.92 11.51 12.11
C ASP A 147 -10.54 10.82 12.16
N PHE A 148 -9.97 10.54 10.97
CA PHE A 148 -8.69 9.88 10.77
C PHE A 148 -8.62 8.43 11.28
N CYS A 149 -9.75 7.78 11.61
CA CYS A 149 -9.77 6.38 12.00
C CYS A 149 -9.49 5.49 10.77
N ILE A 150 -8.84 4.35 11.00
CA ILE A 150 -8.57 3.38 9.94
C ILE A 150 -9.89 2.83 9.37
N GLY A 151 -9.88 2.53 8.07
CA GLY A 151 -11.04 2.04 7.32
C GLY A 151 -10.65 0.95 6.32
N THR A 152 -9.55 0.24 6.60
CA THR A 152 -8.96 -0.77 5.71
C THR A 152 -8.78 -2.09 6.43
N GLY A 153 -8.84 -3.19 5.67
CA GLY A 153 -8.52 -4.53 6.13
C GLY A 153 -7.11 -4.94 5.72
N PHE A 154 -6.80 -6.22 5.87
CA PHE A 154 -5.45 -6.77 5.72
C PHE A 154 -4.78 -6.43 4.39
N LEU A 155 -5.56 -6.35 3.30
CA LEU A 155 -5.03 -6.11 1.96
C LEU A 155 -4.74 -4.62 1.73
N SER A 156 -5.54 -3.74 2.31
CA SER A 156 -5.45 -2.30 2.06
C SER A 156 -4.76 -1.51 3.18
N THR A 157 -4.59 -2.04 4.39
CA THR A 157 -3.82 -1.41 5.48
C THR A 157 -2.38 -1.04 5.11
N PRO A 158 -1.58 -1.88 4.43
CA PRO A 158 -0.24 -1.46 3.99
C PRO A 158 -0.26 -0.28 3.00
N LEU A 159 -1.39 -0.02 2.33
CA LEU A 159 -1.48 0.89 1.21
C LEU A 159 -1.90 2.32 1.62
N ILE A 160 -2.59 2.47 2.75
CA ILE A 160 -3.29 3.73 3.10
C ILE A 160 -2.35 4.90 3.37
N LEU A 161 -1.31 4.71 4.17
CA LEU A 161 -0.36 5.79 4.48
C LEU A 161 0.52 6.14 3.25
N PRO A 162 1.06 5.17 2.50
CA PRO A 162 1.75 5.46 1.24
C PRO A 162 0.88 6.24 0.24
N ALA A 163 -0.38 5.83 0.03
CA ALA A 163 -1.26 6.52 -0.91
C ALA A 163 -1.56 7.97 -0.49
N LEU A 164 -1.73 8.23 0.81
CA LEU A 164 -1.89 9.60 1.31
C LEU A 164 -0.62 10.42 1.12
N THR A 165 0.55 9.84 1.38
CA THR A 165 1.84 10.50 1.14
C THR A 165 2.03 10.84 -0.35
N GLU A 166 1.73 9.89 -1.25
CA GLU A 166 1.84 10.10 -2.71
C GLU A 166 0.84 11.15 -3.23
N ALA A 167 -0.32 11.27 -2.58
CA ALA A 167 -1.30 12.33 -2.84
C ALA A 167 -0.91 13.70 -2.25
N GLY A 168 0.31 13.85 -1.70
CA GLY A 168 0.79 15.07 -1.07
C GLY A 168 0.14 15.36 0.29
N ARG A 169 -0.52 14.38 0.90
CA ARG A 169 -1.23 14.48 2.19
C ARG A 169 -0.56 13.67 3.29
N THR A 170 0.76 13.79 3.38
CA THR A 170 1.55 13.19 4.47
C THR A 170 1.11 13.70 5.85
N ASP A 171 0.56 14.91 5.93
CA ASP A 171 -0.09 15.43 7.15
C ASP A 171 -1.20 14.50 7.65
N LEU A 172 -2.04 13.99 6.73
CA LEU A 172 -3.10 13.04 7.07
C LEU A 172 -2.56 11.65 7.38
N ALA A 173 -1.50 11.21 6.69
CA ALA A 173 -0.86 9.94 7.01
C ALA A 173 -0.35 9.91 8.47
N TYR A 174 0.33 10.97 8.91
CA TYR A 174 0.72 11.12 10.31
C TYR A 174 -0.50 11.26 11.25
N ALA A 175 -1.53 12.02 10.86
CA ALA A 175 -2.74 12.15 11.68
C ALA A 175 -3.42 10.80 11.92
N MET A 176 -3.46 9.90 10.92
CA MET A 176 -3.97 8.54 11.08
C MET A 176 -3.04 7.67 11.94
N LEU A 177 -1.73 7.73 11.71
CA LEU A 177 -0.74 6.99 12.49
C LEU A 177 -0.81 7.34 13.99
N GLU A 178 -0.99 8.63 14.30
CA GLU A 178 -1.03 9.17 15.66
C GLU A 178 -2.45 9.18 16.27
N ASN A 179 -3.44 8.68 15.54
CA ASN A 179 -4.82 8.73 15.98
C ASN A 179 -5.05 7.78 17.16
N LYS A 180 -5.54 8.34 18.26
CA LYS A 180 -5.84 7.61 19.51
C LYS A 180 -7.24 7.01 19.52
N ARG A 181 -8.08 7.34 18.54
CA ARG A 181 -9.45 6.83 18.41
C ARG A 181 -9.45 5.45 17.77
N SER A 182 -10.35 4.60 18.22
CA SER A 182 -10.63 3.32 17.59
C SER A 182 -11.59 3.51 16.40
N PRO A 183 -11.40 2.78 15.29
CA PRO A 183 -10.31 1.83 15.02
C PRO A 183 -8.98 2.52 14.61
N GLY A 184 -7.84 2.00 15.09
CA GLY A 184 -6.49 2.51 14.74
C GLY A 184 -5.35 1.98 15.61
N TRP A 185 -4.11 2.11 15.11
CA TRP A 185 -2.91 1.52 15.76
C TRP A 185 -2.66 2.01 17.19
N LEU A 186 -2.72 3.31 17.46
CA LEU A 186 -2.51 3.80 18.82
C LEU A 186 -3.69 3.52 19.74
N ALA A 187 -4.89 3.27 19.20
CA ALA A 187 -6.02 2.83 20.01
C ALA A 187 -5.76 1.42 20.61
N GLU A 188 -5.15 0.51 19.85
CA GLU A 188 -4.70 -0.78 20.36
C GLU A 188 -3.69 -0.60 21.50
N VAL A 189 -2.65 0.21 21.28
CA VAL A 189 -1.60 0.47 22.29
C VAL A 189 -2.19 1.07 23.57
N LEU A 190 -3.08 2.06 23.44
CA LEU A 190 -3.76 2.68 24.58
C LEU A 190 -4.70 1.71 25.32
N SER A 191 -5.16 0.66 24.63
CA SER A 191 -5.94 -0.43 25.20
C SER A 191 -5.08 -1.55 25.79
N GLY A 192 -3.76 -1.34 25.89
CA GLY A 192 -2.82 -2.26 26.52
C GLY A 192 -2.18 -3.29 25.58
N ALA A 193 -2.33 -3.13 24.26
CA ALA A 193 -1.68 -4.01 23.29
C ALA A 193 -0.14 -3.90 23.37
N THR A 194 0.53 -5.04 23.47
CA THR A 194 2.00 -5.15 23.34
C THR A 194 2.43 -5.87 22.04
N THR A 195 1.44 -6.32 21.27
CA THR A 195 1.53 -6.96 19.95
C THR A 195 0.36 -6.48 19.11
N MET A 196 0.44 -6.60 17.78
CA MET A 196 -0.64 -6.22 16.87
C MET A 196 -1.84 -7.14 17.05
N TRP A 197 -3.05 -6.58 17.11
CA TRP A 197 -4.28 -7.38 17.15
C TRP A 197 -4.68 -7.89 15.76
N GLU A 198 -5.54 -8.90 15.71
CA GLU A 198 -6.06 -9.44 14.46
C GLU A 198 -7.17 -8.56 13.88
N ASP A 199 -8.09 -8.08 14.71
CA ASP A 199 -9.14 -7.13 14.36
C ASP A 199 -8.93 -5.79 15.04
N TRP A 200 -9.44 -4.72 14.42
CA TRP A 200 -9.23 -3.36 14.92
C TRP A 200 -9.98 -3.08 16.22
N GLU A 201 -11.12 -3.73 16.42
CA GLU A 201 -11.96 -3.57 17.59
C GLU A 201 -11.43 -4.34 18.80
N GLY A 202 -10.49 -5.26 18.59
CA GLY A 202 -9.99 -6.15 19.63
C GLY A 202 -11.12 -6.97 20.20
N SER A 203 -11.77 -7.80 19.40
CA SER A 203 -12.80 -8.71 19.89
C SER A 203 -12.22 -9.80 20.79
N GLU A 204 -13.05 -10.41 21.63
CA GLU A 204 -12.64 -11.48 22.55
C GLU A 204 -12.19 -12.75 21.81
N TYR A 205 -12.75 -12.99 20.63
CA TYR A 205 -12.53 -14.20 19.86
C TYR A 205 -11.42 -14.08 18.82
N ALA A 206 -10.90 -12.87 18.58
CA ALA A 206 -9.79 -12.61 17.68
C ALA A 206 -8.43 -12.71 18.39
N SER A 207 -7.39 -13.07 17.64
CA SER A 207 -6.03 -13.12 18.14
C SER A 207 -5.53 -11.73 18.57
N ARG A 208 -4.77 -11.68 19.67
CA ARG A 208 -4.06 -10.46 20.12
C ARG A 208 -2.62 -10.39 19.62
N ASN A 209 -2.23 -11.26 18.71
CA ASN A 209 -0.88 -11.33 18.15
C ASN A 209 -0.92 -11.76 16.68
N HIS A 210 -1.22 -10.80 15.81
CA HIS A 210 -1.33 -10.99 14.36
C HIS A 210 -0.68 -9.84 13.60
N TYR A 211 0.39 -10.09 12.85
CA TYR A 211 1.26 -9.04 12.32
C TYR A 211 0.66 -8.21 11.18
N ALA A 212 -0.51 -8.59 10.62
CA ALA A 212 -1.06 -7.99 9.40
C ALA A 212 -1.22 -6.46 9.50
N GLN A 213 -1.79 -5.96 10.60
CA GLN A 213 -1.95 -4.53 10.83
C GLN A 213 -0.61 -3.83 11.14
N GLY A 214 0.41 -4.59 11.53
CA GLY A 214 1.79 -4.12 11.71
C GLY A 214 2.52 -3.76 10.42
N ALA A 215 1.89 -3.96 9.25
CA ALA A 215 2.43 -3.53 7.96
C ALA A 215 2.71 -2.02 7.90
N VAL A 216 2.11 -1.22 8.77
CA VAL A 216 2.41 0.21 8.97
C VAL A 216 3.91 0.49 9.20
N CYS A 217 4.65 -0.48 9.74
CA CYS A 217 6.09 -0.38 9.91
C CYS A 217 6.82 -0.08 8.58
N GLU A 218 6.35 -0.59 7.44
CA GLU A 218 6.96 -0.26 6.14
C GLU A 218 6.98 1.25 5.91
N TRP A 219 5.89 1.96 6.21
CA TRP A 219 5.80 3.41 6.03
C TRP A 219 6.71 4.17 7.02
N LEU A 220 6.84 3.69 8.26
CA LEU A 220 7.78 4.26 9.23
C LEU A 220 9.23 4.20 8.73
N PHE A 221 9.65 3.07 8.16
CA PHE A 221 11.01 2.91 7.63
C PHE A 221 11.20 3.63 6.30
N SER A 222 10.29 3.43 5.34
CA SER A 222 10.47 3.85 3.95
C SER A 222 10.05 5.29 3.66
N THR A 223 9.32 5.93 4.57
CA THR A 223 8.77 7.29 4.40
C THR A 223 9.10 8.19 5.59
N ALA A 224 8.73 7.81 6.82
CA ALA A 224 9.04 8.66 7.98
C ALA A 224 10.56 8.78 8.18
N ALA A 225 11.28 7.67 8.14
CA ALA A 225 12.75 7.66 8.10
C ALA A 225 13.32 7.64 6.66
N GLY A 226 12.51 7.27 5.66
CA GLY A 226 12.85 7.43 4.24
C GLY A 226 13.80 6.39 3.65
N ILE A 227 14.09 5.28 4.31
CA ILE A 227 15.08 4.29 3.84
C ILE A 227 14.43 3.30 2.86
N ARG A 228 14.93 3.26 1.62
CA ARG A 228 14.56 2.26 0.60
C ARG A 228 15.81 1.69 -0.06
N VAL A 229 15.81 0.38 -0.33
CA VAL A 229 16.88 -0.30 -1.08
C VAL A 229 16.49 -0.34 -2.55
N ASP A 230 17.37 0.12 -3.43
CA ASP A 230 17.09 0.32 -4.86
C ASP A 230 17.74 -0.74 -5.77
N GLY A 231 18.23 -1.83 -5.16
CA GLY A 231 19.07 -2.82 -5.86
C GLY A 231 20.51 -2.33 -6.08
N GLU A 232 21.34 -3.15 -6.73
CA GLU A 232 22.68 -2.78 -7.24
C GLU A 232 23.61 -2.02 -6.25
N ASN A 233 23.59 -2.36 -4.96
CA ASN A 233 24.35 -1.67 -3.91
C ASN A 233 23.98 -0.16 -3.78
N HIS A 234 22.72 0.19 -4.03
CA HIS A 234 22.18 1.57 -3.98
C HIS A 234 21.02 1.72 -2.98
N PHE A 235 20.93 2.89 -2.34
CA PHE A 235 19.84 3.28 -1.45
C PHE A 235 19.15 4.56 -1.92
N ASN A 236 17.82 4.59 -1.82
CA ASN A 236 17.04 5.83 -1.90
C ASN A 236 16.68 6.27 -0.48
N ILE A 237 17.10 7.47 -0.08
CA ILE A 237 16.91 8.00 1.28
C ILE A 237 16.09 9.28 1.20
N SER A 238 14.79 9.19 1.49
CA SER A 238 13.83 10.30 1.36
C SER A 238 13.01 10.50 2.64
N PRO A 239 13.61 10.95 3.76
CA PRO A 239 12.89 11.14 5.01
C PRO A 239 11.87 12.27 4.89
N ILE A 240 10.65 12.04 5.40
CA ILE A 240 9.59 13.06 5.47
C ILE A 240 9.24 13.35 6.92
N PRO A 241 9.82 14.42 7.52
CA PRO A 241 9.39 14.92 8.82
C PRO A 241 7.91 15.28 8.83
N GLY A 242 7.21 14.94 9.90
CA GLY A 242 5.79 15.28 10.03
C GLY A 242 5.24 14.96 11.40
N GLY A 243 3.92 15.01 11.52
CA GLY A 243 3.22 14.67 12.75
C GLY A 243 3.60 15.52 13.97
N SER A 244 3.29 15.01 15.16
CA SER A 244 3.75 15.61 16.43
C SER A 244 5.21 15.29 16.76
N PHE A 245 5.84 14.41 15.98
CA PHE A 245 7.21 13.96 16.22
C PHE A 245 8.21 15.10 16.10
N THR A 246 9.10 15.23 17.08
CA THR A 246 10.24 16.16 17.03
C THR A 246 11.46 15.56 16.35
N PHE A 247 11.58 14.23 16.32
CA PHE A 247 12.59 13.51 15.57
C PHE A 247 12.08 12.11 15.19
N ALA A 248 12.71 11.50 14.19
CA ALA A 248 12.61 10.06 13.94
C ALA A 248 13.96 9.52 13.47
N GLU A 249 14.28 8.28 13.85
CA GLU A 249 15.50 7.59 13.45
C GLU A 249 15.16 6.14 13.11
N ALA A 250 15.68 5.64 11.99
CA ALA A 250 15.68 4.22 11.67
C ALA A 250 17.07 3.75 11.26
N LYS A 251 17.35 2.48 11.58
CA LYS A 251 18.55 1.75 11.17
C LYS A 251 18.11 0.45 10.53
N TYR A 252 18.65 0.17 9.34
CA TYR A 252 18.34 -1.04 8.59
C TYR A 252 19.63 -1.80 8.27
N ARG A 253 19.71 -3.04 8.75
CA ARG A 253 20.84 -3.95 8.48
C ARG A 253 20.61 -4.66 7.16
N SER A 254 21.01 -4.00 6.08
CA SER A 254 20.97 -4.58 4.73
C SER A 254 22.06 -5.63 4.53
N ILE A 255 22.00 -6.34 3.40
CA ILE A 255 23.09 -7.25 2.97
C ILE A 255 24.41 -6.52 2.70
N TYR A 256 24.40 -5.19 2.58
CA TYR A 256 25.57 -4.36 2.33
C TYR A 256 26.14 -3.70 3.59
N GLY A 257 25.45 -3.86 4.74
CA GLY A 257 25.77 -3.18 5.99
C GLY A 257 24.61 -2.35 6.52
N GLU A 258 24.84 -1.65 7.62
CA GLU A 258 23.84 -0.81 8.28
C GLU A 258 23.73 0.54 7.56
N VAL A 259 22.52 0.84 7.07
CA VAL A 259 22.11 2.17 6.60
C VAL A 259 21.25 2.81 7.69
N SER A 260 21.44 4.10 7.94
CA SER A 260 20.61 4.84 8.90
C SER A 260 20.15 6.18 8.35
N SER A 261 18.98 6.60 8.80
CA SER A 261 18.41 7.91 8.48
C SER A 261 17.73 8.46 9.74
N ARG A 262 18.10 9.69 10.09
CA ARG A 262 17.55 10.45 11.19
C ARG A 262 17.21 11.86 10.73
N TRP A 263 16.07 12.36 11.16
CA TRP A 263 15.74 13.78 11.11
C TRP A 263 15.33 14.29 12.48
N GLU A 264 15.57 15.57 12.75
CA GLU A 264 15.17 16.25 13.98
C GLU A 264 14.79 17.70 13.70
N LYS A 265 13.62 18.11 14.16
CA LYS A 265 13.13 19.49 14.11
C LYS A 265 13.89 20.31 15.17
N THR A 266 14.50 21.40 14.74
CA THR A 266 15.26 22.33 15.59
C THR A 266 14.67 23.75 15.46
N SER A 267 15.23 24.74 16.18
CA SER A 267 14.84 26.14 16.00
C SER A 267 15.20 26.70 14.62
N ASP A 268 16.24 26.14 13.99
CA ASP A 268 16.88 26.70 12.79
C ASP A 268 16.49 25.96 11.51
N GLY A 269 15.56 25.01 11.62
CA GLY A 269 15.15 24.11 10.53
C GLY A 269 15.14 22.65 10.97
N VAL A 270 15.26 21.74 10.01
CA VAL A 270 15.35 20.29 10.24
C VAL A 270 16.79 19.83 10.00
N SER A 271 17.38 19.22 11.03
CA SER A 271 18.66 18.54 10.92
C SER A 271 18.47 17.12 10.41
N TYR A 272 19.28 16.71 9.44
CA TYR A 272 19.29 15.34 8.90
C TYR A 272 20.65 14.70 9.13
N THR A 273 20.65 13.43 9.53
CA THR A 273 21.85 12.60 9.64
C THR A 273 21.63 11.29 8.92
N VAL A 274 22.52 10.96 7.97
CA VAL A 274 22.45 9.74 7.17
C VAL A 274 23.77 9.01 7.22
N ILE A 275 23.71 7.69 7.40
CA ILE A 275 24.87 6.79 7.32
C ILE A 275 24.65 5.84 6.14
N VAL A 276 25.61 5.84 5.22
CA VAL A 276 25.63 4.97 4.03
C VAL A 276 26.76 3.96 4.19
N PRO A 277 26.49 2.63 4.14
CA PRO A 277 27.50 1.61 4.39
C PRO A 277 28.56 1.54 3.29
N SER A 278 29.72 0.97 3.60
CA SER A 278 30.82 0.81 2.64
C SER A 278 30.40 0.09 1.37
N ASN A 279 31.03 0.46 0.25
CA ASN A 279 30.77 -0.13 -1.08
C ASN A 279 29.34 0.05 -1.61
N THR A 280 28.63 1.06 -1.10
CA THR A 280 27.30 1.46 -1.57
C THR A 280 27.24 2.96 -1.87
N THR A 281 26.18 3.37 -2.57
CA THR A 281 25.82 4.75 -2.84
C THR A 281 24.40 5.04 -2.37
N ALA A 282 24.06 6.33 -2.23
CA ALA A 282 22.69 6.70 -1.94
C ALA A 282 22.28 8.02 -2.63
N ASP A 283 21.03 8.07 -3.05
CA ASP A 283 20.32 9.28 -3.44
C ASP A 283 19.50 9.80 -2.27
N VAL A 284 19.92 10.93 -1.70
CA VAL A 284 19.24 11.57 -0.56
C VAL A 284 18.36 12.71 -1.06
N ARG A 285 17.04 12.57 -0.89
CA ARG A 285 16.04 13.56 -1.30
C ARG A 285 15.35 14.18 -0.09
N PHE A 286 15.35 15.51 -0.03
CA PHE A 286 14.70 16.25 1.04
C PHE A 286 13.28 16.72 0.65
N PRO A 287 12.45 17.16 1.60
CA PRO A 287 11.10 17.66 1.31
C PRO A 287 11.03 18.87 0.36
N ASP A 288 12.12 19.66 0.28
CA ASP A 288 12.28 20.77 -0.69
C ASP A 288 12.60 20.29 -2.12
N ASN A 289 12.58 18.97 -2.37
CA ASN A 289 12.95 18.27 -3.60
C ASN A 289 14.43 18.36 -3.99
N THR A 290 15.29 18.93 -3.14
CA THR A 290 16.73 18.88 -3.40
C THR A 290 17.25 17.45 -3.27
N LEU A 291 18.18 17.10 -4.18
CA LEU A 291 18.77 15.78 -4.29
C LEU A 291 20.28 15.87 -4.03
N GLN A 292 20.81 14.94 -3.23
CA GLN A 292 22.24 14.78 -2.97
C GLN A 292 22.63 13.33 -3.25
N ALA A 293 23.43 13.11 -4.28
CA ALA A 293 24.04 11.81 -4.53
C ALA A 293 25.30 11.68 -3.67
N VAL A 294 25.35 10.65 -2.83
CA VAL A 294 26.43 10.42 -1.87
C VAL A 294 27.00 9.01 -1.98
N LYS A 295 28.23 8.84 -1.49
CA LYS A 295 28.91 7.53 -1.38
C LYS A 295 28.79 7.03 0.06
N ALA A 296 29.49 5.96 0.38
CA ALA A 296 29.67 5.51 1.75
C ALA A 296 30.22 6.64 2.65
N GLY A 297 29.63 6.83 3.83
CA GLY A 297 30.02 7.88 4.76
C GLY A 297 28.92 8.23 5.75
N THR A 298 29.24 9.19 6.62
CA THR A 298 28.27 9.85 7.51
C THR A 298 28.10 11.28 7.04
N TYR A 299 26.85 11.70 6.88
CA TYR A 299 26.49 12.99 6.33
C TYR A 299 25.52 13.73 7.24
N HIS A 300 25.68 15.04 7.30
CA HIS A 300 24.85 15.94 8.08
C HIS A 300 24.38 17.10 7.21
N TRP A 301 23.11 17.43 7.30
CA TRP A 301 22.52 18.59 6.64
C TRP A 301 21.61 19.36 7.60
N MET A 302 21.49 20.66 7.36
CA MET A 302 20.48 21.54 7.95
C MET A 302 19.64 22.10 6.80
N LYS A 303 18.31 22.01 6.92
CA LYS A 303 17.36 22.45 5.89
C LYS A 303 16.22 23.26 6.48
#